data_AF-A0A6A7BPY3-F1
#
_entry.id   AF-A0A6A7BPY3-F1
#
_cell.length_a   1.000
_cell.length_b   1.000
_cell.length_c   1.000
_cell.angle_alpha   90.00
_cell.angle_beta   90.00
_cell.angle_gamma   90.00
#
_symmetry.space_group_name_H-M   'P 1'
#
loop_
_entity.id
_entity.type
_entity.pdbx_description
1 polymer ?
#
loop_
_entity_poly.entity_id
_entity_poly.type
_entity_poly.pdbx_seq_one_letter_code
_entity_poly.pdbx_strand_id
1 'polypeptide(L)'
;MRYLHYGTVSVVLQAAPGTRVISGAVMLSDDAYEIDWEFSGNNFGQSRPTVQANYYGKGITGYWNRETQSQASGDVITNFFNYTLIWLPQSLTWMIKGQGVRTLMAADANTNDHQYQQTPARFYL
;
A
#
# COMPACT_ATOMS: atom_id res chain seq x y z
N MET A 1 -5.92 1.04 21.44
CA MET A 1 -5.47 1.26 20.04
C MET A 1 -6.70 1.32 19.15
N ARG A 2 -6.68 2.11 18.07
CA ARG A 2 -7.87 2.33 17.22
C ARG A 2 -7.77 1.48 15.95
N TYR A 3 -8.83 0.74 15.65
CA TYR A 3 -9.03 0.10 14.36
C TYR A 3 -9.81 1.04 13.45
N LEU A 4 -9.60 0.90 12.15
CA LEU A 4 -10.39 1.53 11.10
C LEU A 4 -11.08 0.42 10.30
N HIS A 5 -12.36 0.56 10.01
CA HIS A 5 -13.06 -0.30 9.05
C HIS A 5 -13.58 0.59 7.94
N TYR A 6 -12.80 0.71 6.88
CA TYR A 6 -12.94 1.74 5.83
C TYR A 6 -12.69 3.16 6.34
N GLY A 7 -12.29 4.03 5.42
CA GLY A 7 -11.97 5.43 5.67
C GLY A 7 -10.73 5.87 4.89
N THR A 8 -10.21 7.03 5.27
CA THR A 8 -9.01 7.60 4.66
C THR A 8 -7.86 7.59 5.68
N VAL A 9 -6.71 7.07 5.27
CA VAL A 9 -5.47 7.12 6.04
C VAL A 9 -4.43 7.85 5.22
N SER A 10 -3.82 8.88 5.79
CA SER A 10 -2.77 9.66 5.15
C SER A 10 -1.53 9.69 6.05
N VAL A 11 -0.37 9.50 5.45
CA VAL A 11 0.93 9.59 6.12
C VAL A 11 1.88 10.44 5.26
N VAL A 12 2.60 11.33 5.92
CA VAL A 12 3.72 12.06 5.29
C VAL A 12 5.00 11.36 5.69
N LEU A 13 5.68 10.72 4.73
CA LEU A 13 6.89 9.95 5.01
C LEU A 13 8.01 10.23 4.00
N GLN A 14 9.24 10.02 4.46
CA GLN A 14 10.46 9.88 3.69
C GLN A 14 11.02 8.50 4.02
N ALA A 15 11.32 7.69 3.00
CA ALA A 15 11.83 6.34 3.18
C ALA A 15 13.30 6.35 3.62
N ALA A 16 13.72 5.33 4.36
CA ALA A 16 15.12 5.15 4.71
C ALA A 16 15.96 4.78 3.47
N PRO A 17 17.16 5.37 3.28
CA PRO A 17 18.04 5.02 2.17
C PRO A 17 18.72 3.66 2.42
N GLY A 18 19.15 3.00 1.35
CA GLY A 18 20.02 1.83 1.42
C GLY A 18 19.51 0.63 0.61
N THR A 19 20.44 -0.08 -0.01
CA THR A 19 20.14 -1.32 -0.72
C THR A 19 19.63 -2.37 0.26
N ARG A 20 18.50 -3.03 -0.07
CA ARG A 20 17.80 -4.03 0.76
C ARG A 20 17.13 -3.47 2.02
N VAL A 21 16.92 -2.17 2.11
CA VAL A 21 16.08 -1.54 3.14
C VAL A 21 14.69 -1.32 2.56
N ILE A 22 13.65 -1.76 3.28
CA ILE A 22 12.24 -1.46 2.97
C ILE A 22 11.66 -0.65 4.13
N SER A 23 11.12 0.54 3.85
CA SER A 23 10.19 1.23 4.76
C SER A 23 8.77 0.84 4.36
N GLY A 24 7.87 0.65 5.33
CA GLY A 24 6.49 0.22 5.08
C GLY A 24 5.48 1.12 5.77
N ALA A 25 4.35 1.38 5.13
CA ALA A 25 3.18 1.98 5.76
C ALA A 25 1.96 1.10 5.47
N VAL A 26 1.53 0.34 6.47
CA VAL A 26 0.71 -0.86 6.29
C VAL A 26 -0.57 -0.79 7.10
N MET A 27 -1.71 -1.10 6.49
CA MET A 27 -2.93 -1.44 7.23
C MET A 27 -2.98 -2.95 7.42
N LEU A 28 -3.00 -3.44 8.66
CA LEU A 28 -3.06 -4.87 8.96
C LEU A 28 -4.22 -5.18 9.92
N SER A 29 -5.09 -6.09 9.51
CA SER A 29 -6.18 -6.63 10.34
C SER A 29 -5.73 -7.84 11.14
N ASP A 30 -6.46 -8.18 12.20
CA ASP A 30 -6.20 -9.41 12.95
C ASP A 30 -6.62 -10.69 12.17
N ASP A 31 -7.41 -10.54 11.11
CA ASP A 31 -7.77 -11.61 10.17
C ASP A 31 -6.78 -11.73 8.99
N ALA A 32 -5.56 -11.19 9.12
CA ALA A 32 -4.49 -11.24 8.10
C ALA A 32 -4.87 -10.65 6.73
N TYR A 33 -5.74 -9.64 6.70
CA TYR A 33 -5.82 -8.68 5.61
C TYR A 33 -4.77 -7.58 5.75
N GLU A 34 -4.20 -7.19 4.61
CA GLU A 34 -3.08 -6.25 4.51
C GLU A 34 -3.31 -5.27 3.35
N ILE A 35 -2.96 -4.00 3.53
CA ILE A 35 -2.85 -2.97 2.49
C ILE A 35 -1.51 -2.29 2.63
N ASP A 36 -0.72 -2.31 1.57
CA ASP A 36 0.68 -1.93 1.62
C ASP A 36 0.98 -0.67 0.85
N TRP A 37 1.80 0.16 1.49
CA TRP A 37 2.81 0.95 0.84
C TRP A 37 4.19 0.43 1.21
N GLU A 38 4.99 0.07 0.21
CA GLU A 38 6.38 -0.39 0.40
C GLU A 38 7.34 0.52 -0.37
N PHE A 39 8.38 0.97 0.34
CA PHE A 39 9.39 1.88 -0.18
C PHE A 39 10.76 1.24 -0.09
N SER A 40 11.39 1.03 -1.24
CA SER A 40 12.75 0.52 -1.29
C SER A 40 13.77 1.65 -1.19
N GLY A 41 14.74 1.50 -0.28
CA GLY A 41 15.86 2.42 -0.11
C GLY A 41 16.80 2.53 -1.32
N ASN A 42 16.60 1.69 -2.33
CA ASN A 42 17.27 1.75 -3.64
C ASN A 42 16.26 1.69 -4.81
N ASN A 43 15.04 2.19 -4.63
CA ASN A 43 13.99 2.28 -5.66
C ASN A 43 13.71 0.93 -6.37
N PHE A 44 13.82 -0.19 -5.66
CA PHE A 44 13.67 -1.55 -6.22
C PHE A 44 14.63 -1.83 -7.39
N GLY A 45 15.80 -1.17 -7.40
CA GLY A 45 16.78 -1.26 -8.49
C GLY A 45 16.38 -0.49 -9.76
N GLN A 46 15.27 0.26 -9.73
CA GLN A 46 14.82 1.05 -10.87
C GLN A 46 15.64 2.34 -11.02
N SER A 47 15.75 2.82 -12.26
CA SER A 47 16.41 4.10 -12.58
C SER A 47 15.56 5.33 -12.24
N ARG A 48 14.29 5.11 -11.85
CA ARG A 48 13.35 6.17 -11.49
C ARG A 48 12.79 5.93 -10.08
N PRO A 49 12.44 7.00 -9.34
CA PRO A 49 11.79 6.88 -8.05
C PRO A 49 10.55 6.01 -8.11
N THR A 50 10.52 4.96 -7.29
CA THR A 50 9.48 3.93 -7.37
C THR A 50 8.97 3.59 -5.99
N VAL A 51 7.65 3.53 -5.86
CA VAL A 51 6.95 3.00 -4.70
C VAL A 51 6.10 1.82 -5.14
N GLN A 52 5.97 0.82 -4.26
CA GLN A 52 5.13 -0.33 -4.48
C GLN A 52 3.86 -0.23 -3.64
N ALA A 53 2.72 -0.52 -4.27
CA ALA A 53 1.45 -0.74 -3.62
C ALA A 53 1.10 -2.23 -3.72
N ASN A 54 0.59 -2.82 -2.65
CA ASN A 54 0.16 -4.22 -2.63
C ASN A 54 -1.01 -4.40 -1.65
N TYR A 55 -1.64 -5.57 -1.68
CA TYR A 55 -2.79 -5.88 -0.83
C TYR A 55 -2.89 -7.39 -0.65
N TYR A 56 -3.10 -7.92 0.56
CA TYR A 56 -3.39 -9.34 0.85
C TYR A 56 -4.69 -9.50 1.62
N GLY A 57 -5.32 -10.67 1.54
CA GLY A 57 -6.54 -10.93 2.28
C GLY A 57 -6.59 -12.33 2.89
N LYS A 58 -7.03 -12.41 4.16
CA LYS A 58 -7.14 -13.66 4.94
C LYS A 58 -5.86 -14.50 5.01
N GLY A 59 -4.67 -13.90 4.84
CA GLY A 59 -3.42 -14.63 4.70
C GLY A 59 -3.35 -15.53 3.44
N ILE A 60 -4.30 -15.38 2.51
CA ILE A 60 -4.30 -16.10 1.23
C ILE A 60 -3.31 -15.38 0.32
N THR A 61 -2.20 -16.05 0.01
CA THR A 61 -1.16 -15.51 -0.87
C THR A 61 -1.50 -15.63 -2.34
N GLY A 62 -2.36 -16.56 -2.73
CA GLY A 62 -2.70 -16.81 -4.13
C GLY A 62 -1.44 -16.85 -5.00
N TYR A 63 -1.39 -15.97 -6.00
CA TYR A 63 -0.19 -15.66 -6.78
C TYR A 63 0.49 -14.37 -6.32
N TRP A 64 1.81 -14.30 -6.55
CA TRP A 64 2.68 -13.14 -6.26
C TRP A 64 2.69 -12.16 -7.44
N ASN A 65 1.54 -11.57 -7.77
CA ASN A 65 1.35 -10.71 -8.94
C ASN A 65 0.38 -9.52 -8.69
N ARG A 66 0.19 -9.15 -7.42
CA ARG A 66 -0.73 -8.08 -6.99
C ARG A 66 -0.03 -6.76 -6.73
N GLU A 67 1.30 -6.80 -6.65
CA GLU A 67 2.12 -5.62 -6.54
C GLU A 67 1.98 -4.76 -7.79
N THR A 68 1.92 -3.45 -7.59
CA THR A 68 2.03 -2.48 -8.67
C THR A 68 3.04 -1.45 -8.27
N GLN A 69 3.98 -1.17 -9.17
CA GLN A 69 4.94 -0.11 -8.98
C GLN A 69 4.42 1.16 -9.64
N SER A 70 4.39 2.24 -8.86
CA SER A 70 4.02 3.57 -9.33
C SER A 70 5.23 4.49 -9.28
N GLN A 71 5.40 5.32 -10.31
CA GLN A 71 6.46 6.32 -10.31
C GLN A 71 6.11 7.43 -9.33
N ALA A 72 7.02 7.70 -8.40
CA ALA A 72 6.97 8.91 -7.61
C ALA A 72 7.57 10.06 -8.43
N SER A 73 6.99 11.26 -8.33
CA SER A 73 7.49 12.45 -9.04
C SER A 73 8.83 12.99 -8.49
N GLY A 74 9.40 12.34 -7.47
CA GLY A 74 10.65 12.71 -6.82
C GLY A 74 11.14 11.55 -5.97
N ASP A 75 12.41 11.58 -5.58
CA ASP A 75 13.06 10.47 -4.90
C ASP A 75 12.54 10.30 -3.46
N VAL A 76 12.02 9.10 -3.16
CA VAL A 76 11.33 8.78 -1.90
C VAL A 76 12.27 8.72 -0.71
N ILE A 77 13.58 8.56 -0.94
CA ILE A 77 14.60 8.51 0.12
C ILE A 77 15.18 9.87 0.50
N THR A 78 14.90 10.93 -0.27
CA THR A 78 15.41 12.29 -0.02
C THR A 78 14.30 13.33 0.16
N ASN A 79 13.04 12.95 0.01
CA ASN A 79 11.90 13.86 0.10
C ASN A 79 10.76 13.24 0.91
N PHE A 80 10.02 14.11 1.61
CA PHE A 80 8.74 13.76 2.21
C PHE A 80 7.62 13.89 1.19
N PHE A 81 6.77 12.87 1.10
CA PHE A 81 5.55 12.92 0.31
C PHE A 81 4.35 12.47 1.14
N ASN A 82 3.17 13.00 0.82
CA ASN A 82 1.91 12.53 1.38
C ASN A 82 1.43 11.30 0.59
N TYR A 83 1.30 10.17 1.29
CA TYR A 83 0.75 8.92 0.78
C TYR A 83 -0.59 8.69 1.45
N THR A 84 -1.61 8.44 0.63
CA THR A 84 -2.99 8.31 1.12
C THR A 84 -3.62 7.03 0.60
N LEU A 85 -4.28 6.32 1.50
CA LEU A 85 -5.19 5.23 1.18
C LEU A 85 -6.62 5.77 1.36
N ILE A 86 -7.42 5.68 0.30
CA ILE A 86 -8.88 5.83 0.39
C ILE A 86 -9.45 4.42 0.32
N TRP A 87 -9.84 3.88 1.46
CA TRP A 87 -10.36 2.52 1.60
C TRP A 87 -11.87 2.57 1.83
N LEU A 88 -12.65 2.13 0.85
CA LEU A 88 -14.11 2.12 0.87
C LEU A 88 -14.62 0.67 0.74
N PRO A 89 -15.89 0.38 1.03
CA PRO A 89 -16.40 -0.98 0.89
C PRO A 89 -16.29 -1.56 -0.53
N GLN A 90 -16.33 -0.71 -1.56
CA GLN A 90 -16.31 -1.13 -2.97
C GLN A 90 -14.97 -0.89 -3.67
N SER A 91 -14.09 -0.06 -3.11
CA SER A 91 -12.86 0.34 -3.79
C SER A 91 -11.76 0.77 -2.83
N LEU A 92 -10.51 0.50 -3.21
CA LEU A 92 -9.32 0.94 -2.51
C LEU A 92 -8.44 1.72 -3.48
N THR A 93 -8.19 2.99 -3.17
CA THR A 93 -7.35 3.86 -4.00
C THR A 93 -6.10 4.26 -3.23
N TRP A 94 -4.95 4.04 -3.87
CA TRP A 94 -3.65 4.51 -3.43
C TRP A 94 -3.37 5.84 -4.10
N MET A 95 -2.94 6.83 -3.33
CA MET A 95 -2.64 8.17 -3.82
C MET A 95 -1.27 8.65 -3.36
N ILE A 96 -0.60 9.39 -4.24
CA ILE A 96 0.65 10.09 -3.96
C ILE A 96 0.40 11.58 -4.22
N LYS A 97 0.60 12.43 -3.21
CA LYS A 97 0.38 13.88 -3.28
C LYS A 97 -0.99 14.26 -3.86
N GLY A 98 -2.04 13.55 -3.44
CA GLY A 98 -3.41 13.82 -3.89
C GLY A 98 -3.73 13.34 -5.31
N GLN A 99 -2.84 12.62 -5.99
CA GLN A 99 -3.10 11.97 -7.28
C GLN A 99 -3.28 10.47 -7.08
N GLY A 100 -4.39 9.91 -7.56
CA GLY A 100 -4.64 8.47 -7.54
C GLY A 100 -3.71 7.74 -8.51
N VAL A 101 -2.91 6.79 -8.00
CA VAL A 101 -1.93 6.03 -8.79
C VAL A 101 -2.35 4.58 -9.00
N ARG A 102 -3.28 4.08 -8.17
CA ARG A 102 -3.91 2.76 -8.30
C ARG A 102 -5.30 2.79 -7.69
N THR A 103 -6.25 2.11 -8.32
CA THR A 103 -7.53 1.76 -7.73
C THR A 103 -7.77 0.26 -7.89
N LEU A 104 -8.15 -0.41 -6.81
CA LEU A 104 -8.62 -1.79 -6.78
C LEU A 104 -10.13 -1.77 -6.51
N MET A 105 -10.92 -2.44 -7.36
CA MET A 105 -12.34 -2.64 -7.10
C MET A 105 -12.55 -3.95 -6.34
N ALA A 106 -13.44 -3.94 -5.34
CA ALA A 106 -13.75 -5.14 -4.55
C ALA A 106 -14.28 -6.29 -5.44
N ALA A 107 -15.03 -5.95 -6.49
CA ALA A 107 -15.57 -6.91 -7.46
C ALA A 107 -14.47 -7.65 -8.24
N ASP A 108 -13.31 -7.03 -8.45
CA ASP A 108 -12.18 -7.62 -9.20
C ASP A 108 -11.24 -8.43 -8.29
N ALA A 109 -11.34 -8.23 -6.98
CA ALA A 109 -10.44 -8.81 -5.99
C ALA A 109 -11.03 -10.01 -5.25
N ASN A 110 -12.36 -10.18 -5.20
CA ASN A 110 -13.01 -11.25 -4.45
C ASN A 110 -13.11 -12.54 -5.27
N THR A 111 -12.03 -13.33 -5.29
CA THR A 111 -11.95 -14.64 -5.95
C THR A 111 -11.58 -15.73 -4.92
N ASN A 112 -11.31 -16.96 -5.35
CA ASN A 112 -10.77 -17.97 -4.42
C ASN A 112 -9.33 -17.67 -3.98
N ASP A 113 -8.56 -16.99 -4.83
CA ASP A 113 -7.12 -16.76 -4.65
C ASP A 113 -6.81 -15.38 -4.06
N HIS A 114 -7.77 -14.45 -4.17
CA HIS A 114 -7.63 -13.07 -3.74
C HIS A 114 -8.89 -12.65 -2.99
N GLN A 115 -8.73 -11.73 -2.04
CA GLN A 115 -9.84 -11.23 -1.23
C GLN A 115 -9.66 -9.73 -1.00
N TYR A 116 -10.74 -8.98 -1.22
CA TYR A 116 -10.79 -7.57 -0.86
C TYR A 116 -10.84 -7.38 0.66
N GLN A 117 -10.25 -6.29 1.16
CA GLN A 117 -10.16 -5.96 2.59
C GLN A 117 -11.53 -5.64 3.18
N GLN A 118 -11.97 -6.50 4.09
CA GLN A 118 -13.35 -6.49 4.60
C GLN A 118 -13.44 -6.46 6.13
N THR A 119 -12.32 -6.38 6.84
CA THR A 119 -12.27 -6.44 8.31
C THR A 119 -11.51 -5.24 8.86
N PRO A 120 -11.83 -4.77 10.09
CA PRO A 120 -11.13 -3.66 10.70
C PRO A 120 -9.62 -3.88 10.78
N ALA A 121 -8.83 -2.84 10.47
CA ALA A 121 -7.37 -2.90 10.44
C ALA A 121 -6.73 -1.79 11.28
N ARG A 122 -5.48 -2.04 11.70
CA ARG A 122 -4.61 -1.07 12.38
C ARG A 122 -3.55 -0.56 11.41
N PHE A 123 -3.17 0.69 11.58
CA PHE A 123 -2.06 1.28 10.81
C PHE A 123 -0.72 1.02 11.50
N TYR A 124 0.28 0.63 10.72
CA TYR A 124 1.67 0.41 11.12
C TYR A 124 2.59 1.21 10.20
N LEU A 125 3.64 1.77 10.79
CA LEU A 125 4.72 2.52 10.11
C LEU A 125 6.07 2.02 10.62
#